data_AF-A0A5N3PCX7-F1
#
_entry.id   AF-A0A5N3PCX7-F1
#
_cell.length_a   1.000
_cell.length_b   1.000
_cell.length_c   1.000
_cell.angle_alpha   90.00
_cell.angle_beta   90.00
_cell.angle_gamma   90.00
#
_symmetry.space_group_name_H-M   'P 1'
#
loop_
_entity.id
_entity.type
_entity.pdbx_description
1 polymer ?
#
loop_
_entity_poly.entity_id
_entity_poly.type
_entity_poly.pdbx_seq_one_letter_code
_entity_poly.pdbx_strand_id
1 'polypeptide(L)'
;MKFLARSLGLILVAAGFVGLVIDGTRSIVNNSLSFASVAGMVDALVPGGISGLQEKVTSQVHPLLWDPVLVHLVQLPASVTGFFLGAFLLWLGQKPLEPIGYLAGR
;
A
#
# COMPACT_ATOMS: atom_id res chain seq x y z
N MET A 1 19.51 -0.37 -3.09
CA MET A 1 18.10 0.08 -3.16
C MET A 1 17.19 -0.84 -3.97
N LYS A 2 17.57 -1.31 -5.18
CA LYS A 2 16.71 -2.17 -6.03
C LYS A 2 16.23 -3.47 -5.37
N PHE A 3 17.11 -4.17 -4.64
CA PHE A 3 16.73 -5.38 -3.91
C PHE A 3 15.67 -5.10 -2.85
N LEU A 4 15.86 -4.07 -2.01
CA LEU A 4 14.92 -3.71 -0.96
C LEU A 4 13.56 -3.30 -1.51
N ALA A 5 13.54 -2.47 -2.57
CA ALA A 5 12.30 -2.09 -3.26
C ALA A 5 11.57 -3.33 -3.81
N ARG A 6 12.29 -4.28 -4.41
CA ARG A 6 11.69 -5.54 -4.88
C ARG A 6 11.14 -6.40 -3.76
N SER A 7 11.91 -6.62 -2.69
CA SER A 7 11.49 -7.44 -1.56
C SER A 7 10.26 -6.87 -0.87
N LEU A 8 10.26 -5.56 -0.58
CA LEU A 8 9.09 -4.88 -0.02
C LEU A 8 7.90 -4.91 -0.98
N GLY A 9 8.15 -4.69 -2.29
CA GLY A 9 7.12 -4.77 -3.31
C GLY A 9 6.44 -6.14 -3.36
N LEU A 10 7.21 -7.24 -3.33
CA LEU A 10 6.68 -8.60 -3.32
C LEU A 10 5.84 -8.87 -2.08
N ILE A 11 6.33 -8.47 -0.89
CA ILE A 11 5.60 -8.63 0.37
C ILE A 11 4.26 -7.87 0.31
N LEU A 12 4.27 -6.65 -0.21
CA LEU A 12 3.09 -5.80 -0.25
C LEU A 12 2.07 -6.28 -1.30
N VAL A 13 2.52 -6.77 -2.45
CA VAL A 13 1.65 -7.43 -3.44
C VAL A 13 1.01 -8.68 -2.85
N ALA A 14 1.78 -9.52 -2.16
CA ALA A 14 1.25 -10.73 -1.54
C ALA A 14 0.22 -10.40 -0.44
N ALA A 15 0.53 -9.43 0.43
CA ALA A 15 -0.40 -8.97 1.45
C ALA A 15 -1.68 -8.36 0.84
N GLY A 16 -1.54 -7.53 -0.21
CA GLY A 16 -2.66 -6.94 -0.93
C GLY A 16 -3.55 -7.99 -1.60
N PHE A 17 -2.97 -9.01 -2.21
CA PHE A 17 -3.69 -10.14 -2.80
C PHE A 17 -4.47 -10.95 -1.75
N VAL A 18 -3.83 -11.29 -0.62
CA VAL A 18 -4.51 -11.97 0.50
C VAL A 18 -5.66 -11.12 1.03
N GLY A 19 -5.43 -9.81 1.21
CA GLY A 19 -6.47 -8.86 1.60
C GLY A 19 -7.65 -8.84 0.63
N LEU A 20 -7.38 -8.86 -0.69
CA LEU A 20 -8.41 -8.90 -1.73
C LEU A 20 -9.27 -10.17 -1.65
N VAL A 21 -8.67 -11.32 -1.33
CA VAL A 21 -9.41 -12.58 -1.12
C VAL A 21 -10.28 -12.49 0.14
N ILE A 22 -9.77 -11.91 1.23
CA ILE A 22 -10.53 -11.73 2.47
C ILE A 22 -11.70 -10.76 2.26
N ASP A 23 -11.45 -9.62 1.62
CA ASP A 23 -12.48 -8.63 1.27
C ASP A 23 -13.52 -9.24 0.31
N GLY A 24 -13.07 -10.06 -0.64
CA GLY A 24 -13.95 -10.78 -1.57
C GLY A 24 -14.88 -11.76 -0.86
N THR A 25 -14.34 -12.61 0.04
CA THR A 25 -15.17 -13.56 0.81
C THR A 25 -16.16 -12.83 1.72
N ARG A 26 -15.73 -11.76 2.41
CA ARG A 26 -16.61 -10.90 3.22
C ARG A 26 -17.71 -10.27 2.37
N SER A 27 -17.38 -9.82 1.16
CA SER A 27 -18.33 -9.16 0.27
C SER A 27 -19.43 -10.11 -0.21
N ILE A 28 -19.07 -11.37 -0.48
CA ILE A 28 -20.02 -12.43 -0.85
C ILE A 28 -20.95 -12.76 0.34
N VAL A 29 -20.37 -12.95 1.53
CA VAL A 29 -21.14 -13.29 2.75
C VAL A 29 -22.13 -12.18 3.10
N ASN A 30 -21.71 -10.92 3.00
CA ASN A 30 -22.55 -9.77 3.37
C ASN A 30 -23.47 -9.30 2.24
N ASN A 31 -23.39 -9.91 1.05
CA ASN A 31 -24.09 -9.46 -0.16
C ASN A 31 -23.89 -7.95 -0.44
N SER A 32 -22.70 -7.43 -0.12
CA SER A 32 -22.35 -6.01 -0.22
C SER A 32 -20.84 -5.88 -0.39
N LEU A 33 -20.37 -4.97 -1.24
CA LEU A 33 -18.92 -4.71 -1.36
C LEU A 33 -18.37 -4.19 -0.03
N SER A 34 -17.49 -4.97 0.60
CA SER A 34 -16.91 -4.69 1.90
C SER A 34 -15.40 -4.80 1.83
N PHE A 35 -14.72 -3.69 2.09
CA PHE A 35 -13.26 -3.60 2.09
C PHE A 35 -12.75 -3.16 3.46
N ALA A 36 -11.66 -3.79 3.92
CA ALA A 36 -10.91 -3.27 5.05
C ALA A 36 -10.16 -1.99 4.65
N SER A 37 -10.20 -0.94 5.48
CA SER A 37 -9.41 0.29 5.27
C SER A 37 -7.95 0.09 5.69
N VAL A 38 -7.04 0.88 5.13
CA VAL A 38 -5.61 0.90 5.54
C VAL A 38 -5.50 1.17 7.03
N ALA A 39 -6.26 2.15 7.55
CA ALA A 39 -6.29 2.48 8.97
C ALA A 39 -6.69 1.26 9.83
N GLY A 40 -7.78 0.58 9.47
CA GLY A 40 -8.24 -0.60 10.20
C GLY A 40 -7.22 -1.74 10.16
N MET A 41 -6.52 -1.94 9.04
CA MET A 41 -5.49 -2.97 8.94
C MET A 41 -4.24 -2.61 9.75
N VAL A 42 -3.84 -1.34 9.76
CA VAL A 42 -2.71 -0.86 10.56
C VAL A 42 -3.02 -1.02 12.05
N ASP A 43 -4.20 -0.61 12.50
CA ASP A 43 -4.58 -0.74 13.92
C ASP A 43 -4.79 -2.21 14.34
N ALA A 44 -5.20 -3.08 13.42
CA ALA A 44 -5.26 -4.53 13.67
C ALA A 44 -3.88 -5.17 13.88
N LEU A 45 -2.86 -4.66 13.20
CA LEU A 45 -1.47 -5.14 13.33
C LEU A 45 -0.71 -4.46 14.46
N VAL A 46 -0.95 -3.15 14.65
CA VAL A 46 -0.29 -2.29 15.61
C VAL A 46 -1.37 -1.47 16.33
N PRO A 47 -1.86 -1.96 17.49
CA PRO A 47 -2.90 -1.26 18.23
C PRO A 47 -2.51 0.17 18.57
N GLY A 48 -3.33 1.14 18.15
CA GLY A 48 -3.08 2.58 18.36
C GLY A 48 -2.07 3.19 17.39
N GLY A 49 -1.67 2.48 16.33
CA GLY A 49 -0.73 2.96 15.33
C GLY A 49 -1.22 4.21 14.59
N ILE A 50 -2.49 4.26 14.20
CA ILE A 50 -3.06 5.42 13.50
C ILE A 50 -3.17 6.63 14.45
N SER A 51 -3.59 6.42 15.70
CA SER A 51 -3.66 7.49 16.69
C SER A 51 -2.29 8.10 16.99
N GLY A 52 -1.26 7.26 17.13
CA GLY A 52 0.12 7.73 17.32
C GLY A 52 0.67 8.46 16.08
N LEU A 53 0.26 8.03 14.88
CA LEU A 53 0.60 8.73 13.63
C LEU A 53 -0.07 10.11 13.56
N GLN A 54 -1.36 10.19 13.90
CA GLN A 54 -2.13 11.43 13.94
C GLN A 54 -1.50 12.45 14.88
N GLU A 55 -1.17 12.04 16.10
CA GLU A 55 -0.58 12.90 17.12
C GLU A 55 0.76 13.47 16.64
N LYS A 56 1.62 12.63 16.05
CA LYS A 56 2.92 13.06 15.49
C LYS A 56 2.76 14.04 14.33
N VAL A 57 1.85 13.77 13.39
CA VAL A 57 1.66 14.65 12.22
C VAL A 57 1.06 16.00 12.62
N THR A 58 0.07 15.98 13.52
CA THR A 58 -0.61 17.20 13.98
C THR A 58 0.32 18.08 14.81
N SER A 59 1.19 17.47 15.63
CA SER A 59 2.13 18.20 16.48
C SER A 59 3.39 18.69 15.76
N GLN A 60 3.90 17.94 14.76
CA GLN A 60 5.20 18.24 14.15
C GLN A 60 5.13 18.89 12.77
N VAL A 61 4.04 18.71 12.02
CA VAL A 61 3.95 19.19 10.62
C VAL A 61 2.91 20.27 10.48
N HIS A 62 1.63 19.89 10.38
CA HIS A 62 0.51 20.82 10.31
C HIS A 62 -0.82 20.04 10.39
N PRO A 63 -1.85 20.52 11.11
CA PRO A 63 -3.15 19.86 11.16
C PRO A 63 -3.80 19.65 9.79
N LEU A 64 -3.64 20.59 8.85
CA LEU A 64 -4.16 20.45 7.48
C LEU A 64 -3.54 19.30 6.67
N LEU A 65 -2.35 18.83 7.04
CA LEU A 65 -1.76 17.67 6.36
C LEU A 65 -2.45 16.37 6.79
N TRP A 66 -2.88 16.31 8.06
CA TRP A 66 -3.66 15.19 8.54
C TRP A 66 -5.06 15.19 7.91
N ASP A 67 -5.80 16.28 8.06
CA ASP A 67 -7.16 16.44 7.55
C ASP A 67 -7.19 17.63 6.56
N PRO A 68 -7.42 17.41 5.25
CA PRO A 68 -8.04 16.23 4.66
C PRO A 68 -7.10 15.16 4.09
N VAL A 69 -5.80 15.43 3.92
CA VAL A 69 -4.98 14.62 3.01
C VAL A 69 -4.74 13.20 3.51
N LEU A 70 -4.16 13.04 4.70
CA LEU A 70 -3.80 11.71 5.22
C LEU A 70 -5.02 10.91 5.64
N VAL A 71 -6.06 11.55 6.16
CA VAL A 71 -7.33 10.88 6.51
C VAL A 71 -7.92 10.17 5.28
N HIS A 72 -8.01 10.84 4.13
CA HIS A 72 -8.53 10.20 2.92
C HIS A 72 -7.63 9.05 2.45
N LEU A 73 -6.31 9.20 2.58
CA LEU A 73 -5.35 8.18 2.16
C LEU A 73 -5.44 6.91 3.02
N VAL A 74 -5.56 7.04 4.35
CA VAL A 74 -5.66 5.87 5.25
C VAL A 74 -7.04 5.22 5.24
N GLN A 75 -8.06 5.90 4.73
CA GLN A 75 -9.41 5.33 4.54
C GLN A 75 -9.55 4.52 3.25
N LEU A 76 -8.56 4.54 2.35
CA LEU A 76 -8.58 3.72 1.14
C LEU A 76 -8.61 2.21 1.47
N PRO A 77 -9.16 1.38 0.57
CA PRO A 77 -9.11 -0.07 0.71
C PRO A 77 -7.68 -0.58 0.84
N ALA A 78 -7.38 -1.29 1.93
CA ALA A 78 -6.04 -1.77 2.26
C ALA A 78 -5.50 -2.75 1.22
N SER A 79 -6.37 -3.65 0.75
CA SER A 79 -6.03 -4.68 -0.23
C SER A 79 -5.62 -4.07 -1.57
N VAL A 80 -6.44 -3.15 -2.09
CA VAL A 80 -6.18 -2.40 -3.33
C VAL A 80 -4.91 -1.54 -3.19
N THR A 81 -4.83 -0.76 -2.11
CA THR A 81 -3.70 0.15 -1.87
C THR A 81 -2.39 -0.61 -1.74
N GLY A 82 -2.37 -1.70 -0.96
CA GLY A 82 -1.19 -2.56 -0.80
C GLY A 82 -0.74 -3.22 -2.09
N PHE A 83 -1.70 -3.71 -2.90
CA PHE A 83 -1.40 -4.31 -4.19
C PHE A 83 -0.79 -3.31 -5.18
N PHE A 84 -1.39 -2.13 -5.34
CA PHE A 84 -0.89 -1.10 -6.23
C PHE A 84 0.44 -0.51 -5.77
N LEU A 85 0.58 -0.23 -4.47
CA LEU A 85 1.83 0.26 -3.92
C LEU A 85 2.94 -0.78 -4.07
N GLY A 86 2.63 -2.07 -3.86
CA GLY A 86 3.56 -3.16 -4.06
C GLY A 86 4.01 -3.27 -5.51
N ALA A 87 3.06 -3.24 -6.45
CA ALA A 87 3.34 -3.24 -7.89
C ALA A 87 4.21 -2.04 -8.30
N PHE A 88 3.94 -0.87 -7.74
CA PHE A 88 4.74 0.33 -7.96
C PHE A 88 6.18 0.17 -7.45
N LEU A 89 6.37 -0.40 -6.26
CA LEU A 89 7.71 -0.71 -5.72
C LEU A 89 8.46 -1.72 -6.60
N LEU A 90 7.78 -2.74 -7.10
CA LEU A 90 8.36 -3.71 -8.03
C LEU A 90 8.81 -3.04 -9.33
N TRP A 91 7.99 -2.14 -9.87
CA TRP A 91 8.29 -1.37 -11.06
C TRP A 91 9.54 -0.48 -10.87
N LEU A 92 9.61 0.28 -9.76
CA LEU A 92 10.80 1.06 -9.42
C LEU A 92 12.07 0.20 -9.23
N GLY A 93 11.89 -1.04 -8.80
CA GLY A 93 12.97 -2.00 -8.62
C GLY A 93 13.45 -2.68 -9.91
N GLN A 94 12.81 -2.43 -11.06
CA GLN A 94 13.15 -3.11 -12.32
C GLN A 94 14.58 -2.80 -12.78
N LYS A 95 15.22 -3.80 -13.38
CA LYS A 95 16.46 -3.58 -14.14
C LYS A 95 16.02 -2.96 -15.48
N PRO A 96 16.70 -1.90 -15.97
CA PRO A 96 16.42 -1.40 -17.32
C PRO A 96 16.51 -2.56 -18.31
N LEU A 97 15.60 -2.58 -19.27
CA LEU A 97 15.59 -3.57 -20.35
C LEU A 97 16.95 -3.53 -21.03
N GLU A 98 17.59 -4.69 -21.17
CA GLU A 98 18.84 -4.77 -21.90
C GLU A 98 18.57 -4.38 -23.35
N PRO A 99 19.31 -3.41 -23.93
CA PRO A 99 19.11 -3.04 -25.32
C PRO A 99 19.34 -4.25 -26.20
N ILE A 100 18.31 -4.68 -26.94
CA ILE A 100 18.43 -5.73 -27.94
C ILE A 100 18.67 -5.11 -29.32
N GLY A 101 19.60 -5.66 -30.09
CA GLY A 101 19.90 -5.21 -31.45
C GLY A 101 20.91 -4.04 -31.55
N TYR A 102 20.71 -3.15 -32.51
CA TYR A 102 21.70 -2.13 -32.94
C TYR A 102 22.09 -1.11 -31.85
N LEU A 103 21.34 -1.05 -30.74
CA LEU A 103 21.61 -0.20 -29.57
C LEU A 103 22.60 -0.82 -28.56
N ALA A 104 22.97 -2.10 -28.72
CA ALA A 104 23.92 -2.79 -27.84
C ALA A 104 25.40 -2.55 -28.18
N GLY A 105 25.69 -1.97 -29.36
CA GLY A 105 27.04 -1.87 -29.93
C GLY A 105 27.64 -0.46 -30.05
N ARG A 106 27.12 0.54 -29.32
CA ARG A 106 27.72 1.89 -29.25
C ARG A 106 28.28 2.17 -27.87
#